data_AF-F9R928-F1
#
_entry.id   AF-F9R928-F1
#
_cell.length_a   1.000
_cell.length_b   1.000
_cell.length_c   1.000
_cell.angle_alpha   90.00
_cell.angle_beta   90.00
_cell.angle_gamma   90.00
#
_symmetry.space_group_name_H-M   'P 1'
#
loop_
_entity.id
_entity.type
_entity.pdbx_description
1 polymer ?
#
loop_
_entity_poly.entity_id
_entity_poly.type
_entity_poly.pdbx_seq_one_letter_code
_entity_poly.pdbx_strand_id
1 'polypeptide(L)'
;MGNWKSKRLHRWTQTRKKGRSHYVLKTTLIAGGSVLVGKTIGFMLFDKVRTWAEFWIDFSLSAVVLLALGLVLGLVTWAVSETWYERETNK
;
A
#
# COMPACT_ATOMS: atom_id res chain seq x y z
N MET A 1 26.09 -15.41 -6.10
CA MET A 1 24.79 -14.87 -5.62
C MET A 1 23.76 -15.02 -6.73
N GLY A 2 22.66 -15.73 -6.51
CA GLY A 2 21.67 -15.98 -7.58
C GLY A 2 21.11 -14.68 -8.18
N ASN A 3 20.96 -14.64 -9.51
CA ASN A 3 20.51 -13.48 -10.31
C ASN A 3 19.25 -12.76 -9.78
N TRP A 4 18.43 -13.44 -8.98
CA TRP A 4 17.25 -12.87 -8.34
C TRP A 4 17.55 -11.95 -7.15
N LYS A 5 18.55 -12.29 -6.32
CA LYS A 5 18.91 -11.48 -5.14
C LYS A 5 19.51 -10.14 -5.57
N SER A 6 20.41 -10.13 -6.55
CA SER A 6 21.02 -8.90 -7.08
C SER A 6 19.99 -7.95 -7.70
N LYS A 7 19.03 -8.49 -8.48
CA LYS A 7 17.91 -7.71 -9.03
C LYS A 7 17.00 -7.12 -7.97
N ARG A 8 16.72 -7.86 -6.88
CA ARG A 8 15.91 -7.35 -5.76
C ARG A 8 16.64 -6.25 -4.99
N LEU A 9 17.94 -6.41 -4.74
CA LEU A 9 18.78 -5.38 -4.14
C LEU A 9 18.79 -4.11 -4.99
N HIS A 10 19.04 -4.23 -6.30
CA HIS A 10 19.09 -3.08 -7.21
C HIS A 10 17.76 -2.32 -7.22
N ARG A 11 16.62 -3.02 -7.26
CA ARG A 11 15.29 -2.40 -7.16
C ARG A 11 15.07 -1.71 -5.82
N TRP A 12 15.51 -2.30 -4.72
CA TRP A 12 15.41 -1.66 -3.40
C TRP A 12 16.27 -0.40 -3.32
N THR A 13 17.51 -0.43 -3.82
CA THR A 13 18.40 0.75 -3.88
C THR A 13 17.76 1.91 -4.66
N GLN A 14 17.14 1.62 -5.81
CA GLN A 14 16.41 2.63 -6.60
C GLN A 14 15.20 3.18 -5.85
N THR A 15 14.48 2.32 -5.12
CA THR A 15 13.31 2.70 -4.31
C THR A 15 13.73 3.57 -3.12
N ARG A 16 14.86 3.25 -2.48
CA ARG A 16 15.41 4.01 -1.36
C ARG A 16 15.78 5.44 -1.76
N LYS A 17 16.34 5.62 -2.95
CA LYS A 17 16.66 6.97 -3.50
C LYS A 17 15.44 7.88 -3.60
N LYS A 18 14.23 7.33 -3.79
CA LYS A 18 12.98 8.11 -3.84
C LYS A 18 12.43 8.47 -2.46
N GLY A 19 12.97 7.87 -1.40
CA GLY A 19 12.61 8.17 -0.02
C GLY A 19 11.46 7.32 0.55
N ARG A 20 11.45 7.23 1.89
CA ARG A 20 10.49 6.45 2.68
C ARG A 20 9.05 6.91 2.48
N SER A 21 8.81 8.22 2.51
CA SER A 21 7.47 8.80 2.35
C SER A 21 6.85 8.47 0.99
N HIS A 22 7.62 8.57 -0.08
CA HIS A 22 7.15 8.26 -1.44
C HIS A 22 6.75 6.78 -1.59
N TYR A 23 7.52 5.86 -1.01
CA TYR A 23 7.18 4.43 -1.02
C TYR A 23 5.90 4.14 -0.24
N VAL A 24 5.80 4.65 1.00
CA VAL A 24 4.64 4.43 1.87
C VAL A 24 3.38 5.03 1.26
N LEU A 25 3.44 6.25 0.73
CA LEU A 25 2.30 6.90 0.08
C LEU A 25 1.87 6.13 -1.17
N LYS A 26 2.81 5.76 -2.05
CA LYS A 26 2.48 5.05 -3.29
C LYS A 26 1.83 3.69 -3.01
N THR A 27 2.39 2.93 -2.08
CA THR A 27 1.87 1.60 -1.71
C THR A 27 0.49 1.71 -1.05
N THR A 28 0.32 2.69 -0.15
CA THR A 28 -0.98 2.99 0.49
C THR A 28 -2.03 3.39 -0.52
N LEU A 29 -1.71 4.27 -1.46
CA LEU A 29 -2.64 4.74 -2.49
C LEU A 29 -3.07 3.61 -3.44
N ILE A 30 -2.13 2.76 -3.86
CA ILE A 30 -2.45 1.62 -4.75
C ILE A 30 -3.31 0.60 -4.01
N ALA A 31 -2.94 0.21 -2.79
CA ALA A 31 -3.68 -0.77 -2.00
C ALA A 31 -5.06 -0.23 -1.59
N GLY A 32 -5.11 0.96 -0.99
CA GLY A 32 -6.35 1.62 -0.59
C GLY A 32 -7.27 1.89 -1.78
N GLY A 33 -6.71 2.42 -2.88
CA GLY A 33 -7.46 2.65 -4.12
C GLY A 33 -8.08 1.37 -4.69
N SER A 34 -7.35 0.26 -4.68
CA SER A 34 -7.86 -1.03 -5.16
C SER A 34 -9.05 -1.53 -4.31
N VAL A 35 -8.95 -1.41 -2.99
CA VAL A 35 -10.04 -1.81 -2.07
C VAL A 35 -11.26 -0.91 -2.25
N LEU A 36 -11.06 0.40 -2.36
CA LEU A 36 -12.13 1.37 -2.57
C LEU A 36 -12.84 1.16 -3.91
N VAL A 37 -12.11 0.92 -4.99
CA VAL A 37 -12.68 0.59 -6.30
C VAL A 37 -13.50 -0.70 -6.22
N GLY A 38 -12.98 -1.74 -5.57
CA GLY A 38 -13.72 -2.98 -5.34
C GLY A 38 -15.02 -2.75 -4.55
N LYS A 39 -14.99 -1.92 -3.51
CA LYS A 39 -16.17 -1.54 -2.72
C LYS A 39 -17.21 -0.82 -3.59
N THR A 40 -16.79 0.11 -4.45
CA THR A 40 -17.69 0.82 -5.37
C THR A 40 -18.32 -0.11 -6.40
N ILE A 41 -17.54 -1.02 -7.00
CA ILE A 41 -18.06 -2.00 -7.95
C ILE A 41 -19.06 -2.93 -7.25
N GLY A 42 -18.75 -3.39 -6.04
CA GLY A 42 -19.64 -4.23 -5.24
C GLY A 42 -20.97 -3.53 -4.92
N PHE A 43 -20.90 -2.24 -4.56
CA PHE A 43 -22.10 -1.42 -4.34
C PHE A 43 -22.94 -1.31 -5.61
N MET A 44 -22.35 -0.96 -6.75
CA MET A 44 -23.08 -0.84 -8.02
C MET A 44 -23.76 -2.14 -8.48
N LEU A 45 -23.12 -3.29 -8.25
CA LEU A 45 -23.60 -4.57 -8.77
C LEU A 45 -24.58 -5.28 -7.84
N PHE A 46 -24.39 -5.18 -6.53
CA PHE A 46 -25.08 -6.03 -5.57
C PHE A 46 -25.97 -5.28 -4.58
N ASP A 47 -25.72 -3.99 -4.35
CA ASP A 47 -26.43 -3.25 -3.31
C ASP A 47 -27.60 -2.47 -3.90
N LYS A 48 -28.82 -2.99 -3.68
CA LYS A 48 -30.08 -2.34 -4.08
C LYS A 48 -30.81 -1.65 -2.94
N VAL A 49 -30.26 -1.72 -1.72
CA VAL A 49 -30.94 -1.26 -0.50
C VAL A 49 -30.39 0.08 -0.04
N ARG A 50 -29.06 0.26 -0.09
CA ARG A 50 -28.43 1.50 0.38
C ARG A 50 -28.54 2.63 -0.63
N THR A 51 -28.80 3.84 -0.13
CA THR A 51 -28.76 5.05 -0.95
C THR A 51 -27.32 5.45 -1.29
N TRP A 52 -27.14 6.19 -2.38
CA TRP A 52 -25.84 6.75 -2.76
C TRP A 52 -25.21 7.60 -1.65
N ALA A 53 -26.01 8.31 -0.85
CA ALA A 53 -25.53 9.12 0.26
C ALA A 53 -24.91 8.26 1.38
N GLU A 54 -25.60 7.18 1.78
CA GLU A 54 -25.09 6.23 2.77
C GLU A 54 -23.83 5.52 2.30
N PHE A 55 -23.75 5.22 1.00
CA PHE A 55 -22.55 4.66 0.40
C PHE A 55 -21.36 5.63 0.51
N TRP A 56 -21.55 6.90 0.14
CA TRP A 56 -20.47 7.88 0.20
C TRP A 56 -19.96 8.13 1.62
N ILE A 57 -20.82 8.13 2.63
CA ILE A 57 -20.42 8.27 4.04
C ILE A 57 -19.53 7.09 4.46
N ASP A 58 -19.97 5.87 4.19
CA ASP A 58 -19.23 4.65 4.53
C ASP A 58 -17.95 4.49 3.69
N PHE A 59 -17.99 4.90 2.43
CA PHE A 59 -16.81 4.96 1.55
C PHE A 59 -15.76 5.92 2.11
N SER A 60 -16.18 7.10 2.57
CA SER A 60 -15.28 8.11 3.14
C SER A 60 -14.61 7.60 4.42
N LEU A 61 -15.40 6.99 5.31
CA LEU A 61 -14.89 6.32 6.51
C LEU A 61 -13.90 5.20 6.17
N SER A 62 -14.26 4.33 5.23
CA SER A 62 -13.40 3.26 4.74
C SER A 62 -12.07 3.81 4.18
N ALA A 63 -12.13 4.91 3.43
CA ALA A 63 -10.95 5.56 2.86
C ALA A 63 -10.01 6.11 3.94
N VAL A 64 -10.54 6.79 4.97
CA VAL A 64 -9.73 7.29 6.09
C VAL A 64 -9.05 6.15 6.85
N VAL A 65 -9.79 5.08 7.14
CA VAL A 65 -9.25 3.90 7.84
C VAL A 65 -8.17 3.22 7.00
N LEU A 66 -8.39 3.05 5.69
CA LEU A 66 -7.40 2.47 4.78
C LEU A 66 -6.15 3.33 4.65
N LEU A 67 -6.27 4.65 4.64
CA LEU A 67 -5.11 5.55 4.65
C LEU A 67 -4.32 5.41 5.95
N ALA A 68 -5.00 5.41 7.11
CA ALA A 68 -4.34 5.24 8.40
C ALA A 68 -3.61 3.88 8.50
N LEU A 69 -4.29 2.80 8.14
CA LEU A 69 -3.71 1.45 8.14
C LEU A 69 -2.57 1.32 7.11
N GLY A 70 -2.76 1.87 5.91
CA GLY A 70 -1.75 1.82 4.86
C GLY A 70 -0.48 2.57 5.24
N LEU A 71 -0.59 3.73 5.90
CA LEU A 71 0.56 4.45 6.44
C LEU A 71 1.32 3.58 7.45
N VAL A 72 0.63 2.99 8.44
CA VAL A 72 1.25 2.14 9.46
C VAL A 72 1.94 0.91 8.81
N LEU A 73 1.22 0.19 7.97
CA LEU A 73 1.74 -1.00 7.28
C LEU A 73 2.88 -0.66 6.33
N GLY A 74 2.81 0.47 5.62
CA GLY A 74 3.87 0.92 4.74
C GLY A 74 5.15 1.26 5.51
N LEU A 75 5.04 1.90 6.68
CA LEU A 75 6.19 2.18 7.55
C LEU A 75 6.84 0.88 8.06
N VAL A 76 6.03 -0.10 8.49
CA VAL A 76 6.52 -1.41 8.93
C VAL A 76 7.20 -2.15 7.78
N THR A 77 6.56 -2.18 6.60
CA THR A 77 7.09 -2.86 5.41
C THR A 77 8.41 -2.24 4.95
N TRP A 78 8.52 -0.91 5.04
CA TRP A 78 9.78 -0.21 4.80
C TRP A 78 10.86 -0.63 5.79
N ALA A 79 10.57 -0.64 7.09
CA ALA A 79 11.52 -1.02 8.13
C ALA A 79 12.01 -2.46 7.97
N VAL A 80 11.11 -3.40 7.65
CA VAL A 80 11.47 -4.80 7.37
C VAL A 80 12.35 -4.91 6.12
N SER A 81 12.05 -4.14 5.08
CA SER A 81 12.83 -4.15 3.84
C SER A 81 14.23 -3.54 4.03
N GLU A 82 14.34 -2.50 4.87
CA GLU A 82 15.61 -1.86 5.18
C GLU A 82 16.52 -2.76 6.04
N THR A 83 15.96 -3.35 7.10
CA THR A 83 16.68 -4.33 7.93
C THR A 83 17.13 -5.55 7.14
N TRP A 84 16.32 -6.03 6.18
CA TRP A 84 16.73 -7.10 5.28
C TRP A 84 17.89 -6.68 4.37
N TYR A 85 17.84 -5.46 3.83
CA TYR A 85 18.92 -4.95 2.97
C TYR A 85 20.23 -4.82 3.73
N GLU A 86 20.21 -4.21 4.93
CA GLU A 86 21.43 -4.05 5.75
C GLU A 86 22.09 -5.39 6.03
N ARG A 87 21.30 -6.42 6.38
CA ARG A 87 21.79 -7.79 6.60
C ARG A 87 22.42 -8.43 5.37
N GLU A 88 21.96 -8.07 4.17
CA GLU A 88 22.45 -8.65 2.92
C GLU A 88 23.63 -7.86 2.34
N THR A 89 23.81 -6.58 2.72
CA THR A 89 24.98 -5.76 2.34
C THR A 89 26.14 -5.78 3.32
N ASN A 90 25.89 -6.07 4.62
CA ASN A 90 26.94 -6.26 5.63
C ASN A 90 27.47 -7.72 5.69
N LYS A 91 27.02 -8.58 4.78
CA LYS A 91 27.57 -9.92 4.55
C LYS A 91 28.55 -9.88 3.40
#